data_AF-A0A3M6B9Z2-F1
#
_entry.id   AF-A0A3M6B9Z2-F1
#
_cell.length_a   1.000
_cell.length_b   1.000
_cell.length_c   1.000
_cell.angle_alpha   90.00
_cell.angle_beta   90.00
_cell.angle_gamma   90.00
#
_symmetry.space_group_name_H-M   'P 1'
#
loop_
_entity.id
_entity.type
_entity.pdbx_description
1 polymer ?
#
loop_
_entity_poly.entity_id
_entity_poly.type
_entity_poly.pdbx_seq_one_letter_code
_entity_poly.pdbx_strand_id
1 'polypeptide(L)'
;VDRLRSSTLELDQQGGLISQENYYPFGGTAWWAARSAVEAKYKTVRYSGKERDASGLYYYGFRYYAPWLQRWINPDPAGDVDGLNAYNFVSNNPVMLIDKDGRVGERIAAAYAPNEPALPSYFKDTYLSEASNDQVTADARAGALWNDPPRFLGAGYAYAPAWYYNANLQQRIDLLNERSWMSHGIVTTLFNHDHDTVKKPYEITSRHWNNVDEFTNTYTPEKWMIQSNFKASKSNDYHASDVIRYQYETVSKSLGFFGVLPSLVENQYVMNTKTLSITSGLESSTPHLLDLYLNETPIGKGTSISLTEFQMEAMWVQRQIDPVLDPISHFTLGVKPINHFKL
;
A
#
# COMPACT_ATOMS: atom_id res chain seq x y z
N VAL A 1 17.19 15.50 11.02
CA VAL A 1 16.64 15.86 9.69
C VAL A 1 16.16 17.30 9.70
N ASP A 2 16.12 17.96 8.56
CA ASP A 2 15.57 19.33 8.43
C ASP A 2 14.02 19.33 8.25
N ARG A 3 13.45 20.52 7.97
CA ARG A 3 12.01 20.70 7.73
C ARG A 3 11.49 19.83 6.58
N LEU A 4 12.28 19.64 5.53
CA LEU A 4 11.95 18.86 4.34
C LEU A 4 12.21 17.37 4.54
N ARG A 5 12.57 16.93 5.76
CA ARG A 5 13.01 15.56 6.07
C ARG A 5 14.35 15.17 5.43
N SER A 6 15.17 16.13 5.00
CA SER A 6 16.51 15.84 4.49
C SER A 6 17.43 15.36 5.63
N SER A 7 18.24 14.35 5.36
CA SER A 7 19.23 13.80 6.29
C SER A 7 20.44 14.70 6.39
N THR A 8 20.45 15.58 7.39
CA THR A 8 21.51 16.58 7.60
C THR A 8 22.62 16.13 8.54
N LEU A 9 22.33 15.20 9.45
CA LEU A 9 23.23 14.76 10.52
C LEU A 9 23.01 13.27 10.82
N GLU A 10 24.09 12.50 10.85
CA GLU A 10 24.11 11.10 11.27
C GLU A 10 25.04 10.96 12.48
N LEU A 11 24.53 10.34 13.54
CA LEU A 11 25.24 10.11 14.79
C LEU A 11 25.33 8.62 15.08
N ASP A 12 26.38 8.20 15.78
CA ASP A 12 26.47 6.84 16.31
C ASP A 12 25.65 6.68 17.60
N GLN A 13 25.64 5.46 18.15
CA GLN A 13 24.90 5.12 19.36
C GLN A 13 25.33 5.91 20.60
N GLN A 14 26.53 6.51 20.56
CA GLN A 14 27.10 7.30 21.65
C GLN A 14 26.94 8.82 21.40
N GLY A 15 26.25 9.21 20.33
CA GLY A 15 26.06 10.62 19.94
C GLY A 15 27.27 11.25 19.26
N GLY A 16 28.27 10.44 18.88
CA GLY A 16 29.42 10.87 18.09
C GLY A 16 29.03 11.15 16.63
N LEU A 17 29.60 12.20 16.04
CA LEU A 17 29.30 12.58 14.66
C LEU A 17 29.84 11.56 13.65
N ILE A 18 28.96 10.94 12.85
CA ILE A 18 29.34 10.05 11.73
C ILE A 18 29.47 10.87 10.45
N SER A 19 28.40 11.57 10.06
CA SER A 19 28.35 12.37 8.84
C SER A 19 27.48 13.60 8.99
N GLN A 20 27.79 14.64 8.23
CA GLN A 20 27.00 15.86 8.13
C GLN A 20 26.91 16.29 6.67
N GLU A 21 25.71 16.69 6.24
CA GLU A 21 25.44 17.06 4.86
C GLU A 21 24.47 18.24 4.81
N ASN A 22 24.79 19.22 3.96
CA ASN A 22 23.92 20.35 3.67
C ASN A 22 23.57 20.36 2.18
N TYR A 23 22.36 20.81 1.88
CA TYR A 23 21.79 20.77 0.54
C TYR A 23 21.55 22.20 0.04
N TYR A 24 21.80 22.43 -1.24
CA TYR A 24 21.21 23.54 -1.97
C TYR A 24 19.69 23.39 -1.97
N PRO A 25 18.91 24.47 -2.21
CA PRO A 25 17.45 24.42 -2.15
C PRO A 25 16.83 23.31 -2.99
N PHE A 26 17.42 22.99 -4.14
CA PHE A 26 16.95 21.94 -5.05
C PHE A 26 17.61 20.57 -4.81
N GLY A 27 18.16 20.31 -3.63
CA GLY A 27 18.62 18.99 -3.21
C GLY A 27 20.01 18.56 -3.66
N GLY A 28 20.73 19.41 -4.41
CA GLY A 28 22.14 19.17 -4.68
C GLY A 28 22.95 19.28 -3.39
N THR A 29 23.86 18.34 -3.13
CA THR A 29 24.76 18.42 -1.97
C THR A 29 25.66 19.65 -2.08
N ALA A 30 25.47 20.63 -1.19
CA ALA A 30 26.29 21.84 -1.12
C ALA A 30 27.62 21.58 -0.42
N TRP A 31 27.56 20.79 0.65
CA TRP A 31 28.73 20.32 1.38
C TRP A 31 28.41 18.99 2.06
N TRP A 32 29.40 18.10 2.10
CA TRP A 32 29.31 16.82 2.78
C TRP A 32 30.64 16.46 3.40
N ALA A 33 30.60 16.03 4.66
CA ALA A 33 31.73 15.46 5.37
C ALA A 33 31.29 14.24 6.18
N ALA A 34 32.22 13.30 6.33
CA ALA A 34 32.06 12.12 7.17
C ALA A 34 33.39 11.84 7.88
N ARG A 35 33.34 11.24 9.06
CA ARG A 35 34.56 10.89 9.82
C ARG A 35 35.38 9.77 9.18
N SER A 36 34.75 8.97 8.32
CA SER A 36 35.37 7.85 7.60
C SER A 36 34.81 7.70 6.20
N ALA A 37 35.68 7.39 5.23
CA ALA A 37 35.28 7.10 3.85
C ALA A 37 34.45 5.81 3.72
N VAL A 38 34.56 4.88 4.67
CA VAL A 38 33.76 3.64 4.67
C VAL A 38 32.34 3.92 5.17
N GLU A 39 32.20 4.61 6.30
CA GLU A 39 30.89 4.98 6.85
C GLU A 39 30.13 5.92 5.89
N ALA A 40 30.84 6.80 5.21
CA ALA A 40 30.29 7.67 4.16
C ALA A 40 29.53 6.90 3.06
N LYS A 41 29.95 5.67 2.73
CA LYS A 41 29.33 4.86 1.65
C LYS A 41 27.99 4.27 2.02
N TYR A 42 27.69 4.13 3.31
CA TYR A 42 26.43 3.55 3.78
C TYR A 42 25.28 4.56 3.86
N LYS A 43 25.55 5.86 3.67
CA LYS A 43 24.53 6.91 3.61
C LYS A 43 23.88 6.97 2.22
N THR A 44 22.74 6.30 2.09
CA THR A 44 21.93 6.26 0.87
C THR A 44 20.79 7.28 0.89
N VAL A 45 20.10 7.44 2.03
CA VAL A 45 19.01 8.42 2.20
C VAL A 45 19.55 9.81 2.53
N ARG A 46 19.20 10.80 1.69
CA ARG A 46 19.76 12.17 1.75
C ARG A 46 18.67 13.25 1.71
N TYR A 47 18.50 13.95 0.59
CA TYR A 47 17.55 15.05 0.43
C TYR A 47 16.09 14.56 0.46
N SER A 48 15.20 15.31 1.12
CA SER A 48 13.78 14.98 1.30
C SER A 48 13.44 13.58 1.84
N GLY A 49 14.39 12.95 2.53
CA GLY A 49 14.24 11.56 3.00
C GLY A 49 14.23 10.54 1.87
N LYS A 50 14.80 10.88 0.71
CA LYS A 50 14.90 10.02 -0.47
C LYS A 50 16.29 9.47 -0.68
N GLU A 51 16.35 8.29 -1.26
CA GLU A 51 17.60 7.63 -1.62
C GLU A 51 18.25 8.35 -2.81
N ARG A 52 19.55 8.64 -2.69
CA ARG A 52 20.38 9.10 -3.80
C ARG A 52 21.19 7.94 -4.32
N ASP A 53 20.95 7.58 -5.57
CA ASP A 53 21.65 6.47 -6.20
C ASP A 53 23.09 6.85 -6.63
N ALA A 54 23.81 5.86 -7.18
CA ALA A 54 25.17 6.08 -7.67
C ALA A 54 25.23 7.00 -8.92
N SER A 55 24.13 7.16 -9.66
CA SER A 55 24.05 8.10 -10.79
C SER A 55 23.91 9.55 -10.30
N GLY A 56 23.58 9.74 -9.02
CA GLY A 56 23.39 11.01 -8.35
C GLY A 56 21.93 11.46 -8.33
N LEU A 57 21.03 10.73 -8.98
CA LEU A 57 19.59 10.98 -9.01
C LEU A 57 18.96 10.58 -7.68
N TYR A 58 17.86 11.26 -7.33
CA TYR A 58 17.04 10.87 -6.20
C TYR A 58 15.85 10.04 -6.66
N TYR A 59 15.69 8.86 -6.06
CA TYR A 59 14.54 8.01 -6.32
C TYR A 59 13.40 8.41 -5.38
N TYR A 60 12.35 9.02 -5.94
CA TYR A 60 11.18 9.42 -5.15
C TYR A 60 10.13 8.31 -5.11
N GLY A 61 10.13 7.39 -6.07
CA GLY A 61 9.15 6.31 -6.24
C GLY A 61 8.71 6.23 -7.71
N PHE A 62 7.95 7.23 -8.16
CA PHE A 62 7.43 7.32 -9.53
C PHE A 62 8.37 8.04 -10.50
N ARG A 63 9.22 8.93 -9.97
CA ARG A 63 10.15 9.72 -10.77
C ARG A 63 11.54 9.72 -10.15
N TYR A 64 12.53 9.83 -11.04
CA TYR A 64 13.89 10.17 -10.66
C TYR A 64 14.06 11.68 -10.78
N TYR A 65 14.60 12.27 -9.71
CA TYR A 65 14.86 13.69 -9.64
C TYR A 65 16.33 13.98 -9.89
N ALA A 66 16.65 14.88 -10.82
CA ALA A 66 18.02 15.35 -11.04
C ALA A 66 18.24 16.67 -10.30
N PRO A 67 18.88 16.65 -9.11
CA PRO A 67 19.06 17.86 -8.32
C PRO A 67 19.93 18.92 -9.01
N TRP A 68 20.83 18.51 -9.92
CA TRP A 68 21.66 19.45 -10.71
C TRP A 68 20.91 20.09 -11.89
N LEU A 69 19.83 19.47 -12.38
CA LEU A 69 18.95 20.06 -13.39
C LEU A 69 17.75 20.79 -12.75
N GLN A 70 17.58 20.64 -11.43
CA GLN A 70 16.49 21.22 -10.64
C GLN A 70 15.10 20.81 -11.15
N ARG A 71 15.00 19.60 -11.69
CA ARG A 71 13.79 19.09 -12.35
C ARG A 71 13.77 17.57 -12.33
N TRP A 72 12.59 17.02 -12.57
CA TRP A 72 12.45 15.61 -12.88
C TRP A 72 13.15 15.29 -14.20
N ILE A 73 13.78 14.13 -14.29
CA ILE A 73 14.38 13.69 -15.57
C ILE A 73 13.35 13.07 -16.51
N ASN A 74 12.21 12.69 -15.97
CA ASN A 74 11.07 12.16 -16.69
C ASN A 74 9.81 12.99 -16.38
N PRO A 75 8.89 13.14 -17.33
CA PRO A 75 7.68 13.92 -17.15
C PRO A 75 6.80 13.32 -16.04
N ASP A 76 5.95 14.17 -15.43
CA ASP A 76 5.00 13.80 -14.39
C ASP A 76 4.03 12.71 -14.86
N PRO A 77 4.04 11.51 -14.25
CA PRO A 77 3.08 10.46 -14.60
C PRO A 77 1.66 10.78 -14.11
N ALA A 78 1.49 11.75 -13.21
CA ALA A 78 0.18 12.25 -12.81
C ALA A 78 -0.38 13.31 -13.79
N GLY A 79 0.36 13.67 -14.85
CA GLY A 79 -0.08 14.67 -15.82
C GLY A 79 0.11 16.10 -15.32
N ASP A 80 -0.86 16.97 -15.58
CA ASP A 80 -0.82 18.40 -15.26
C ASP A 80 -1.31 18.76 -13.85
N VAL A 81 -1.43 17.77 -12.96
CA VAL A 81 -1.88 17.91 -11.56
C VAL A 81 -1.04 18.94 -10.78
N ASP A 82 0.28 18.98 -11.03
CA ASP A 82 1.23 19.94 -10.44
C ASP A 82 1.55 21.13 -11.36
N GLY A 83 0.72 21.33 -12.38
CA GLY A 83 0.85 22.36 -13.42
C GLY A 83 1.38 21.81 -14.75
N LEU A 84 1.25 22.63 -15.80
CA LEU A 84 1.52 22.23 -17.20
C LEU A 84 2.97 21.81 -17.49
N ASN A 85 3.92 22.19 -16.63
CA ASN A 85 5.31 21.78 -16.78
C ASN A 85 5.54 20.45 -16.07
N ALA A 86 5.40 19.35 -16.81
CA ALA A 86 5.56 17.99 -16.33
C ALA A 86 6.95 17.66 -15.74
N TYR A 87 7.97 18.51 -15.96
CA TYR A 87 9.31 18.34 -15.39
C TYR A 87 9.53 19.18 -14.13
N ASN A 88 8.58 20.03 -13.74
CA ASN A 88 8.73 20.96 -12.64
C ASN A 88 8.85 20.23 -11.30
N PHE A 89 9.86 20.59 -10.51
CA PHE A 89 10.04 20.03 -9.19
C PHE A 89 9.35 20.92 -8.15
N VAL A 90 8.32 20.37 -7.49
CA VAL A 90 7.58 21.01 -6.37
C VAL A 90 7.24 22.47 -6.61
N SER A 91 6.64 22.79 -7.77
CA SER A 91 6.27 24.16 -8.14
C SER A 91 7.41 25.20 -8.04
N ASN A 92 8.67 24.79 -8.24
CA ASN A 92 9.87 25.60 -8.01
C ASN A 92 9.99 26.20 -6.60
N ASN A 93 9.33 25.60 -5.60
CA ASN A 93 9.40 26.04 -4.20
C ASN A 93 9.88 24.91 -3.27
N PRO A 94 11.12 24.42 -3.47
CA PRO A 94 11.64 23.27 -2.74
C PRO A 94 12.00 23.56 -1.29
N VAL A 95 11.90 24.82 -0.84
CA VAL A 95 12.12 25.19 0.57
C VAL A 95 10.85 24.95 1.42
N MET A 96 9.67 25.03 0.80
CA MET A 96 8.37 24.96 1.49
C MET A 96 7.58 23.70 1.18
N LEU A 97 7.86 23.07 0.04
CA LEU A 97 7.13 21.93 -0.50
C LEU A 97 8.01 20.69 -0.53
N ILE A 98 7.40 19.52 -0.32
CA ILE A 98 8.02 18.22 -0.44
C ILE A 98 7.19 17.36 -1.38
N ASP A 99 7.83 16.67 -2.30
CA ASP A 99 7.17 15.59 -3.05
C ASP A 99 7.42 14.26 -2.34
N LYS A 100 6.34 13.56 -1.97
CA LYS A 100 6.44 12.33 -1.18
C LYS A 100 6.79 11.12 -2.01
N ASP A 101 6.47 11.09 -3.30
CA ASP A 101 6.65 9.90 -4.12
C ASP A 101 7.02 10.18 -5.58
N GLY A 102 7.15 11.46 -5.93
CA GLY A 102 7.45 11.93 -7.27
C GLY A 102 6.20 12.09 -8.11
N ARG A 103 5.09 12.58 -7.55
CA ARG A 103 3.86 12.88 -8.30
C ARG A 103 3.25 14.21 -7.94
N VAL A 104 3.30 14.61 -6.67
CA VAL A 104 2.69 15.86 -6.19
C VAL A 104 3.55 16.51 -5.11
N GLY A 105 3.89 17.78 -5.31
CA GLY A 105 4.54 18.63 -4.33
C GLY A 105 3.55 19.16 -3.30
N GLU A 106 3.64 18.67 -2.06
CA GLU A 106 2.75 19.06 -0.98
C GLU A 106 3.39 20.05 -0.01
N ARG A 107 2.59 20.94 0.58
CA ARG A 107 3.05 21.75 1.72
C ARG A 107 3.29 20.86 2.91
N ILE A 108 4.39 21.08 3.58
CA ILE A 108 4.64 20.48 4.89
C ILE A 108 3.66 21.12 5.86
N ALA A 109 2.61 20.38 6.23
CA ALA A 109 1.64 20.77 7.23
C ALA A 109 2.40 21.19 8.49
N ALA A 110 2.18 22.43 8.95
CA ALA A 110 2.73 22.88 10.22
C ALA A 110 2.22 21.90 11.28
N ALA A 111 3.17 21.17 11.87
CA ALA A 111 2.93 20.02 12.73
C ALA A 111 1.86 20.30 13.79
N TYR A 112 1.06 19.27 14.13
CA TYR A 112 0.39 19.18 15.43
C TYR A 112 -0.22 20.52 15.92
N ALA A 113 -1.31 20.96 15.27
CA ALA A 113 -2.19 21.98 15.84
C ALA A 113 -3.55 21.34 16.15
N PRO A 114 -4.01 21.34 17.41
CA PRO A 114 -5.28 20.73 17.81
C PRO A 114 -6.48 21.63 17.47
N ASN A 115 -7.52 21.00 16.91
CA ASN A 115 -8.95 21.41 16.86
C ASN A 115 -9.36 22.65 16.04
N GLU A 116 -10.07 22.48 14.91
CA GLU A 116 -11.54 22.66 14.77
C GLU A 116 -12.05 22.50 13.30
N PRO A 117 -13.38 22.31 13.04
CA PRO A 117 -13.92 21.47 11.95
C PRO A 117 -14.77 22.18 10.85
N ALA A 118 -15.28 21.36 9.91
CA ALA A 118 -16.43 21.48 8.96
C ALA A 118 -16.21 22.17 7.58
N LEU A 119 -16.68 21.68 6.41
CA LEU A 119 -17.53 20.55 5.97
C LEU A 119 -17.36 20.33 4.44
N PRO A 120 -17.87 19.22 3.84
CA PRO A 120 -17.62 18.79 2.46
C PRO A 120 -18.62 19.36 1.42
N SER A 121 -18.20 19.42 0.15
CA SER A 121 -19.11 19.57 -1.00
C SER A 121 -18.61 18.76 -2.21
N TYR A 122 -19.09 17.52 -2.27
CA TYR A 122 -19.12 16.71 -3.49
C TYR A 122 -20.10 17.37 -4.48
N PHE A 123 -19.69 17.49 -5.74
CA PHE A 123 -20.39 18.11 -6.89
C PHE A 123 -20.46 19.64 -6.96
N LYS A 124 -19.53 20.23 -7.73
CA LYS A 124 -19.87 21.30 -8.68
C LYS A 124 -18.95 21.22 -9.89
N ASP A 125 -19.38 20.35 -10.79
CA ASP A 125 -19.12 20.28 -12.23
C ASP A 125 -18.37 21.47 -12.84
N THR A 126 -17.28 21.18 -13.57
CA THR A 126 -17.21 21.31 -15.04
C THR A 126 -15.75 21.15 -15.48
N TYR A 127 -15.52 20.11 -16.28
CA TYR A 127 -14.40 19.89 -17.20
C TYR A 127 -13.42 21.05 -17.42
N LEU A 128 -12.18 20.84 -16.99
CA LEU A 128 -10.94 21.03 -17.74
C LEU A 128 -9.98 19.96 -17.18
N SER A 129 -9.38 19.03 -17.90
CA SER A 129 -9.43 18.57 -19.29
C SER A 129 -8.67 17.24 -19.30
N GLU A 130 -9.19 16.26 -20.05
CA GLU A 130 -8.48 15.16 -20.71
C GLU A 130 -7.05 14.78 -20.24
N ALA A 131 -6.86 13.55 -19.75
CA ALA A 131 -5.68 12.69 -20.01
C ALA A 131 -5.77 11.42 -19.14
N SER A 132 -6.15 10.28 -19.71
CA SER A 132 -5.24 9.22 -20.19
C SER A 132 -4.50 8.48 -19.07
N ASN A 133 -4.94 7.29 -18.68
CA ASN A 133 -4.54 5.99 -19.24
C ASN A 133 -3.12 5.50 -18.81
N ASP A 134 -3.13 4.41 -18.03
CA ASP A 134 -2.25 3.23 -18.11
C ASP A 134 -0.80 3.17 -17.53
N GLN A 135 -0.55 2.07 -16.77
CA GLN A 135 0.68 1.24 -16.62
C GLN A 135 1.95 1.88 -15.96
N VAL A 136 2.73 1.23 -15.07
CA VAL A 136 3.77 0.20 -15.38
C VAL A 136 4.44 -0.32 -14.05
N THR A 137 5.07 -1.50 -14.19
CA THR A 137 5.66 -2.55 -13.34
C THR A 137 7.05 -2.37 -12.65
N ALA A 138 7.32 -3.26 -11.66
CA ALA A 138 8.60 -3.95 -11.28
C ALA A 138 9.63 -3.15 -10.43
N ASP A 139 10.19 -3.64 -9.31
CA ASP A 139 10.99 -4.86 -9.15
C ASP A 139 11.04 -5.44 -7.71
N ALA A 140 10.94 -6.77 -7.60
CA ALA A 140 11.57 -7.57 -6.54
C ALA A 140 12.02 -8.91 -7.19
N ARG A 141 13.29 -9.31 -7.00
CA ARG A 141 13.79 -10.62 -7.49
C ARG A 141 14.59 -11.38 -6.43
N ALA A 142 14.05 -12.52 -6.02
CA ALA A 142 14.66 -13.84 -6.16
C ALA A 142 13.50 -14.83 -6.43
N GLY A 143 13.64 -15.73 -7.41
CA GLY A 143 12.54 -16.62 -7.87
C GLY A 143 11.83 -16.19 -9.16
N ALA A 144 12.57 -15.95 -10.26
CA ALA A 144 11.97 -15.93 -11.59
C ALA A 144 11.70 -17.39 -12.04
N LEU A 145 10.43 -17.82 -12.06
CA LEU A 145 10.04 -18.95 -12.92
C LEU A 145 9.51 -18.40 -14.26
N TRP A 146 10.25 -18.76 -15.31
CA TRP A 146 10.00 -18.79 -16.75
C TRP A 146 8.75 -18.05 -17.30
N ASN A 147 9.03 -17.00 -18.08
CA ASN A 147 8.22 -16.42 -19.17
C ASN A 147 7.00 -15.54 -18.90
N ASP A 148 6.75 -15.06 -17.67
CA ASP A 148 5.84 -13.92 -17.44
C ASP A 148 6.62 -12.59 -17.24
N PRO A 149 6.12 -11.44 -17.75
CA PRO A 149 6.74 -10.15 -17.53
C PRO A 149 6.75 -9.74 -16.03
N PRO A 150 7.81 -9.06 -15.54
CA PRO A 150 8.01 -8.76 -14.12
C PRO A 150 7.00 -7.75 -13.53
N ARG A 151 6.81 -7.84 -12.20
CA ARG A 151 5.68 -7.39 -11.38
C ARG A 151 6.10 -6.35 -10.34
N PHE A 152 5.35 -5.25 -10.17
CA PHE A 152 5.08 -4.48 -8.92
C PHE A 152 4.44 -3.12 -9.29
N LEU A 153 3.31 -2.74 -8.70
CA LEU A 153 2.66 -1.42 -8.87
C LEU A 153 2.70 -0.73 -7.49
N GLY A 154 3.51 0.32 -7.34
CA GLY A 154 3.74 1.05 -6.10
C GLY A 154 2.57 1.94 -5.64
N ALA A 155 2.81 2.78 -4.62
CA ALA A 155 1.85 3.60 -3.87
C ALA A 155 1.21 4.78 -4.64
N GLY A 156 0.90 4.56 -5.91
CA GLY A 156 0.39 5.55 -6.82
C GLY A 156 -0.44 4.96 -7.92
N TYR A 157 -1.66 4.68 -7.54
CA TYR A 157 -2.72 4.22 -8.39
C TYR A 157 -3.97 5.03 -8.08
N ALA A 158 -4.00 6.27 -8.63
CA ALA A 158 -5.20 7.09 -8.66
C ALA A 158 -6.29 6.52 -9.61
N TYR A 159 -5.93 5.54 -10.44
CA TYR A 159 -6.85 4.80 -11.30
C TYR A 159 -6.38 3.35 -11.34
N ALA A 160 -7.02 2.44 -10.60
CA ALA A 160 -6.85 1.02 -10.90
C ALA A 160 -7.01 0.84 -12.42
N PRO A 161 -6.08 0.15 -13.10
CA PRO A 161 -6.20 0.01 -14.53
C PRO A 161 -7.57 -0.60 -14.84
N ALA A 162 -8.19 -0.33 -15.98
CA ALA A 162 -9.52 -0.87 -16.31
C ALA A 162 -9.63 -2.41 -16.15
N TRP A 163 -8.49 -3.11 -16.14
CA TRP A 163 -8.33 -4.54 -15.94
C TRP A 163 -8.28 -5.01 -14.46
N TYR A 164 -8.20 -4.09 -13.49
CA TYR A 164 -8.44 -4.35 -12.06
C TYR A 164 -9.88 -4.05 -11.62
N TYR A 165 -10.66 -3.43 -12.51
CA TYR A 165 -12.09 -3.27 -12.32
C TYR A 165 -12.81 -4.56 -12.70
N ASN A 166 -13.64 -5.06 -11.79
CA ASN A 166 -14.52 -6.19 -12.06
C ASN A 166 -15.97 -5.71 -12.20
N ALA A 167 -16.39 -5.52 -13.46
CA ALA A 167 -17.75 -5.08 -13.80
C ALA A 167 -18.85 -6.03 -13.32
N ASN A 168 -18.54 -7.31 -13.12
CA ASN A 168 -19.50 -8.33 -12.67
C ASN A 168 -19.43 -8.57 -11.15
N LEU A 169 -18.66 -7.77 -10.41
CA LEU A 169 -18.44 -8.02 -8.99
C LEU A 169 -19.73 -7.96 -8.17
N GLN A 170 -20.65 -7.03 -8.49
CA GLN A 170 -21.94 -6.94 -7.77
C GLN A 170 -22.72 -8.24 -7.93
N GLN A 171 -22.94 -8.71 -9.16
CA GLN A 171 -23.66 -9.96 -9.43
C GLN A 171 -23.00 -11.15 -8.74
N ARG A 172 -21.67 -11.19 -8.71
CA ARG A 172 -20.91 -12.24 -8.03
C ARG A 172 -21.13 -12.21 -6.52
N ILE A 173 -21.01 -11.04 -5.89
CA ILE A 173 -21.23 -10.86 -4.45
C ILE A 173 -22.67 -11.21 -4.09
N ASP A 174 -23.65 -10.79 -4.87
CA ASP A 174 -25.07 -11.10 -4.66
C ASP A 174 -25.31 -12.62 -4.67
N LEU A 175 -24.81 -13.33 -5.69
CA LEU A 175 -24.90 -14.79 -5.77
C LEU A 175 -24.22 -15.50 -4.60
N LEU A 176 -23.09 -14.98 -4.14
CA LEU A 176 -22.41 -15.53 -2.96
C LEU A 176 -23.24 -15.25 -1.69
N ASN A 177 -23.82 -14.06 -1.54
CA ASN A 177 -24.65 -13.68 -0.40
C ASN A 177 -25.91 -14.55 -0.34
N GLU A 178 -26.53 -14.88 -1.47
CA GLU A 178 -27.66 -15.81 -1.55
C GLU A 178 -27.27 -17.25 -1.16
N ARG A 179 -26.12 -17.75 -1.65
CA ARG A 179 -25.63 -19.10 -1.30
C ARG A 179 -25.26 -19.23 0.18
N SER A 180 -24.77 -18.14 0.77
CA SER A 180 -24.35 -18.06 2.18
C SER A 180 -25.32 -17.20 3.01
N TRP A 181 -26.62 -17.24 2.69
CA TRP A 181 -27.60 -16.28 3.23
C TRP A 181 -27.67 -16.25 4.76
N MET A 182 -27.50 -17.40 5.44
CA MET A 182 -27.47 -17.44 6.90
C MET A 182 -26.25 -16.71 7.46
N SER A 183 -25.06 -16.98 6.92
CA SER A 183 -23.81 -16.33 7.32
C SER A 183 -23.82 -14.84 7.01
N HIS A 184 -24.31 -14.47 5.82
CA HIS A 184 -24.49 -13.07 5.45
C HIS A 184 -25.48 -12.36 6.37
N GLY A 185 -26.61 -13.01 6.72
CA GLY A 185 -27.57 -12.48 7.69
C GLY A 185 -26.94 -12.25 9.06
N ILE A 186 -26.10 -13.18 9.54
CA ILE A 186 -25.36 -13.01 10.79
C ILE A 186 -24.40 -11.83 10.71
N VAL A 187 -23.58 -11.76 9.65
CA VAL A 187 -22.62 -10.65 9.48
C VAL A 187 -23.35 -9.32 9.45
N THR A 188 -24.48 -9.19 8.77
CA THR A 188 -25.21 -7.92 8.63
C THR A 188 -26.04 -7.52 9.86
N THR A 189 -26.39 -8.46 10.75
CA THR A 189 -27.33 -8.17 11.87
C THR A 189 -26.73 -8.35 13.25
N LEU A 190 -25.75 -9.25 13.42
CA LEU A 190 -25.14 -9.58 14.72
C LEU A 190 -23.74 -8.99 14.88
N PHE A 191 -23.27 -8.19 13.92
CA PHE A 191 -22.07 -7.39 14.05
C PHE A 191 -22.43 -5.91 14.18
N ASN A 192 -21.63 -5.22 14.99
CA ASN A 192 -21.51 -3.78 14.94
C ASN A 192 -20.36 -3.41 13.99
N HIS A 193 -20.66 -2.63 12.97
CA HIS A 193 -19.71 -2.19 11.95
C HIS A 193 -19.34 -0.73 12.17
N ASP A 194 -18.14 -0.51 12.65
CA ASP A 194 -17.57 0.81 12.92
C ASP A 194 -16.74 1.26 11.71
N HIS A 195 -17.30 2.20 10.95
CA HIS A 195 -16.68 2.76 9.75
C HIS A 195 -16.75 4.29 9.80
N ASP A 196 -15.69 4.90 10.32
CA ASP A 196 -15.54 6.36 10.38
C ASP A 196 -14.97 6.88 9.06
N THR A 197 -15.86 7.25 8.15
CA THR A 197 -15.52 7.79 6.83
C THR A 197 -14.75 9.11 6.87
N VAL A 198 -14.67 9.77 8.02
CA VAL A 198 -14.03 11.09 8.18
C VAL A 198 -12.61 10.95 8.71
N LYS A 199 -12.41 10.19 9.78
CA LYS A 199 -11.10 10.05 10.42
C LYS A 199 -10.26 8.92 9.82
N LYS A 200 -10.91 7.84 9.39
CA LYS A 200 -10.26 6.64 8.87
C LYS A 200 -11.04 6.06 7.68
N PRO A 201 -11.06 6.79 6.54
CA PRO A 201 -11.99 6.54 5.46
C PRO A 201 -11.96 5.13 4.90
N TYR A 202 -10.81 4.45 4.91
CA TYR A 202 -10.66 3.11 4.35
C TYR A 202 -10.68 1.99 5.39
N GLU A 203 -10.69 2.33 6.68
CA GLU A 203 -10.68 1.36 7.77
C GLU A 203 -12.13 1.02 8.17
N ILE A 204 -12.35 -0.23 8.52
CA ILE A 204 -13.62 -0.68 9.10
C ILE A 204 -13.34 -1.76 10.14
N THR A 205 -14.01 -1.65 11.27
CA THR A 205 -13.96 -2.65 12.34
C THR A 205 -15.34 -3.27 12.52
N SER A 206 -15.43 -4.59 12.32
CA SER A 206 -16.64 -5.38 12.56
C SER A 206 -16.48 -6.15 13.86
N ARG A 207 -17.29 -5.84 14.88
CA ARG A 207 -17.34 -6.55 16.17
C ARG A 207 -18.62 -7.35 16.31
N HIS A 208 -18.53 -8.66 16.50
CA HIS A 208 -19.70 -9.48 16.77
C HIS A 208 -20.24 -9.18 18.18
N TRP A 209 -21.56 -9.24 18.37
CA TRP A 209 -22.21 -9.06 19.67
C TRP A 209 -21.83 -10.07 20.75
N ASN A 210 -21.11 -11.14 20.39
CA ASN A 210 -20.58 -12.09 21.36
C ASN A 210 -19.33 -11.54 22.08
N ASN A 211 -18.85 -10.36 21.69
CA ASN A 211 -17.69 -9.64 22.22
C ASN A 211 -16.36 -10.42 22.17
N VAL A 212 -16.28 -11.49 21.37
CA VAL A 212 -15.06 -12.30 21.21
C VAL A 212 -14.54 -12.34 19.78
N ASP A 213 -15.39 -12.03 18.79
CA ASP A 213 -14.97 -11.98 17.39
C ASP A 213 -14.90 -10.53 16.89
N GLU A 214 -13.73 -10.14 16.38
CA GLU A 214 -13.45 -8.80 15.89
C GLU A 214 -12.59 -8.86 14.61
N PHE A 215 -12.94 -8.04 13.64
CA PHE A 215 -12.27 -7.95 12.34
C PHE A 215 -12.00 -6.49 12.01
N THR A 216 -10.73 -6.07 12.02
CA THR A 216 -10.30 -4.72 11.64
C THR A 216 -9.43 -4.82 10.40
N ASN A 217 -9.91 -4.20 9.32
CA ASN A 217 -9.26 -4.24 8.01
C ASN A 217 -9.32 -2.87 7.34
N THR A 218 -8.37 -2.62 6.45
CA THR A 218 -8.33 -1.42 5.61
C THR A 218 -8.46 -1.81 4.15
N TYR A 219 -9.39 -1.18 3.42
CA TYR A 219 -9.66 -1.44 2.01
C TYR A 219 -9.41 -0.19 1.20
N THR A 220 -8.27 -0.12 0.52
CA THR A 220 -8.03 0.91 -0.49
C THR A 220 -8.16 0.30 -1.89
N PRO A 221 -8.33 1.12 -2.93
CA PRO A 221 -8.24 0.65 -4.32
C PRO A 221 -6.91 -0.05 -4.66
N GLU A 222 -5.82 0.33 -3.99
CA GLU A 222 -4.47 -0.17 -4.30
C GLU A 222 -4.15 -1.47 -3.55
N LYS A 223 -4.52 -1.50 -2.27
CA LYS A 223 -4.18 -2.57 -1.34
C LYS A 223 -5.24 -2.83 -0.28
N TRP A 224 -5.35 -4.07 0.13
CA TRP A 224 -6.09 -4.46 1.33
C TRP A 224 -5.11 -4.83 2.44
N MET A 225 -5.29 -4.24 3.61
CA MET A 225 -4.56 -4.61 4.81
C MET A 225 -5.50 -5.39 5.72
N ILE A 226 -5.22 -6.67 5.86
CA ILE A 226 -5.90 -7.59 6.77
C ILE A 226 -5.15 -7.53 8.10
N GLN A 227 -5.61 -6.67 9.01
CA GLN A 227 -4.81 -6.23 10.15
C GLN A 227 -5.04 -7.08 11.40
N SER A 228 -6.30 -7.22 11.82
CA SER A 228 -6.66 -7.96 13.02
C SER A 228 -7.99 -8.67 12.80
N ASN A 229 -7.92 -9.89 12.28
CA ASN A 229 -9.08 -10.77 12.10
C ASN A 229 -9.03 -11.88 13.14
N PHE A 230 -9.71 -11.66 14.26
CA PHE A 230 -9.74 -12.56 15.40
C PHE A 230 -11.11 -13.19 15.56
N LYS A 231 -11.17 -14.53 15.41
CA LYS A 231 -12.39 -15.32 15.59
C LYS A 231 -12.20 -16.32 16.72
N ALA A 232 -12.37 -15.86 17.96
CA ALA A 232 -12.23 -16.72 19.14
C ALA A 232 -13.40 -17.69 19.34
N SER A 233 -14.60 -17.36 18.85
CA SER A 233 -15.78 -18.21 19.03
C SER A 233 -15.66 -19.57 18.36
N LYS A 234 -14.85 -19.68 17.30
CA LYS A 234 -14.77 -20.84 16.40
C LYS A 234 -16.14 -21.29 15.85
N SER A 235 -17.13 -20.41 15.85
CA SER A 235 -18.45 -20.68 15.28
C SER A 235 -18.33 -20.99 13.78
N ASN A 236 -19.11 -21.96 13.31
CA ASN A 236 -19.23 -22.27 11.88
C ASN A 236 -20.39 -21.52 11.21
N ASP A 237 -21.07 -20.61 11.92
CA ASP A 237 -22.26 -19.93 11.41
C ASP A 237 -21.90 -18.83 10.40
N TYR A 238 -20.65 -18.36 10.44
CA TYR A 238 -20.07 -17.41 9.50
C TYR A 238 -18.54 -17.54 9.47
N HIS A 239 -17.95 -17.12 8.36
CA HIS A 239 -16.52 -17.18 8.09
C HIS A 239 -15.89 -15.78 7.96
N ALA A 240 -14.56 -15.70 8.07
CA ALA A 240 -13.84 -14.44 7.90
C ALA A 240 -14.05 -13.83 6.51
N SER A 241 -14.23 -14.67 5.47
CA SER A 241 -14.50 -14.21 4.11
C SER A 241 -15.86 -13.49 3.99
N ASP A 242 -16.88 -13.93 4.74
CA ASP A 242 -18.17 -13.24 4.80
C ASP A 242 -18.03 -11.82 5.36
N VAL A 243 -17.21 -11.66 6.40
CA VAL A 243 -16.93 -10.35 7.03
C VAL A 243 -16.13 -9.47 6.07
N ILE A 244 -15.08 -10.02 5.43
CA ILE A 244 -14.26 -9.28 4.46
C ILE A 244 -15.10 -8.79 3.28
N ARG A 245 -16.01 -9.64 2.78
CA ARG A 245 -16.92 -9.30 1.68
C ARG A 245 -17.83 -8.14 2.06
N TYR A 246 -18.49 -8.22 3.21
CA TYR A 246 -19.33 -7.14 3.72
C TYR A 246 -18.54 -5.84 3.94
N GLN A 247 -17.34 -5.94 4.53
CA GLN A 247 -16.50 -4.79 4.83
C GLN A 247 -16.02 -4.08 3.56
N TYR A 248 -15.50 -4.81 2.58
CA TYR A 248 -15.13 -4.23 1.30
C TYR A 248 -16.33 -3.59 0.60
N GLU A 249 -17.48 -4.26 0.54
CA GLU A 249 -18.69 -3.71 -0.07
C GLU A 249 -19.10 -2.39 0.59
N THR A 250 -19.07 -2.33 1.93
CA THR A 250 -19.40 -1.14 2.72
C THR A 250 -18.44 0.01 2.43
N VAL A 251 -17.13 -0.22 2.58
CA VAL A 251 -16.09 0.81 2.42
C VAL A 251 -16.01 1.29 0.97
N SER A 252 -16.06 0.37 0.01
CA SER A 252 -15.90 0.72 -1.41
C SER A 252 -17.13 1.41 -1.99
N LYS A 253 -18.34 1.09 -1.52
CA LYS A 253 -19.54 1.84 -1.89
C LYS A 253 -19.58 3.21 -1.23
N SER A 254 -19.23 3.32 0.05
CA SER A 254 -19.23 4.61 0.77
C SER A 254 -18.27 5.63 0.16
N LEU A 255 -17.13 5.16 -0.37
CA LEU A 255 -16.09 5.98 -0.99
C LEU A 255 -16.12 5.98 -2.53
N GLY A 256 -17.08 5.30 -3.15
CA GLY A 256 -17.28 5.36 -4.61
C GLY A 256 -16.25 4.61 -5.47
N PHE A 257 -15.60 3.57 -4.94
CA PHE A 257 -14.67 2.72 -5.70
C PHE A 257 -15.11 1.25 -5.82
N PHE A 258 -16.37 0.92 -5.49
CA PHE A 258 -16.86 -0.45 -5.60
C PHE A 258 -16.61 -1.04 -7.00
N GLY A 259 -16.07 -2.26 -7.02
CA GLY A 259 -15.65 -2.95 -8.24
C GLY A 259 -14.16 -2.85 -8.54
N VAL A 260 -13.45 -1.92 -7.90
CA VAL A 260 -11.99 -1.77 -8.01
C VAL A 260 -11.28 -2.70 -7.02
N LEU A 261 -10.61 -3.73 -7.55
CA LEU A 261 -9.88 -4.73 -6.77
C LEU A 261 -8.41 -4.32 -6.55
N PRO A 262 -7.79 -4.73 -5.43
CA PRO A 262 -6.43 -4.34 -5.09
C PRO A 262 -5.40 -5.10 -5.92
N SER A 263 -4.17 -4.59 -5.97
CA SER A 263 -3.00 -5.32 -6.47
C SER A 263 -2.19 -6.00 -5.36
N LEU A 264 -2.45 -5.61 -4.11
CA LEU A 264 -1.79 -6.15 -2.92
C LEU A 264 -2.80 -6.55 -1.85
N VAL A 265 -2.57 -7.70 -1.23
CA VAL A 265 -3.23 -8.11 0.01
C VAL A 265 -2.17 -8.39 1.05
N GLU A 266 -2.17 -7.61 2.13
CA GLU A 266 -1.24 -7.74 3.25
C GLU A 266 -1.95 -8.36 4.45
N ASN A 267 -1.53 -9.56 4.86
CA ASN A 267 -1.91 -10.11 6.16
C ASN A 267 -0.88 -9.64 7.18
N GLN A 268 -1.28 -8.68 8.02
CA GLN A 268 -0.40 -8.07 9.01
C GLN A 268 -0.48 -8.78 10.36
N TYR A 269 0.59 -8.65 11.14
CA TYR A 269 0.67 -9.14 12.52
C TYR A 269 0.32 -10.63 12.70
N VAL A 270 0.75 -11.49 11.77
CA VAL A 270 0.44 -12.93 11.82
C VAL A 270 1.22 -13.61 12.95
N MET A 271 0.48 -14.04 13.97
CA MET A 271 0.99 -14.77 15.14
C MET A 271 0.68 -16.28 15.10
N ASN A 272 -0.01 -16.76 14.06
CA ASN A 272 -0.45 -18.16 13.98
C ASN A 272 0.75 -19.10 13.87
N THR A 273 1.05 -19.86 14.92
CA THR A 273 2.24 -20.72 15.03
C THR A 273 2.36 -21.74 13.89
N LYS A 274 1.24 -22.33 13.45
CA LYS A 274 1.22 -23.28 12.32
C LYS A 274 1.58 -22.60 10.99
N THR A 275 1.09 -21.39 10.76
CA THR A 275 1.44 -20.59 9.56
C THR A 275 2.92 -20.23 9.57
N LEU A 276 3.43 -19.78 10.72
CA LEU A 276 4.83 -19.39 10.90
C LEU A 276 5.79 -20.57 10.76
N SER A 277 5.41 -21.77 11.22
CA SER A 277 6.23 -22.97 11.12
C SER A 277 6.30 -23.52 9.69
N ILE A 278 5.16 -23.63 9.00
CA ILE A 278 5.08 -24.10 7.61
C ILE A 278 5.91 -23.21 6.68
N THR A 279 5.88 -21.90 6.93
CA THR A 279 6.55 -20.91 6.09
C THR A 279 7.96 -20.57 6.56
N SER A 280 8.48 -21.25 7.59
CA SER A 280 9.80 -20.98 8.16
C SER A 280 10.91 -21.44 7.24
N GLY A 281 11.92 -20.58 7.02
CA GLY A 281 13.07 -20.87 6.17
C GLY A 281 12.77 -20.96 4.68
N LEU A 282 11.52 -20.73 4.26
CA LEU A 282 11.15 -20.70 2.84
C LEU A 282 11.52 -19.36 2.22
N GLU A 283 12.06 -19.41 1.00
CA GLU A 283 12.39 -18.22 0.22
C GLU A 283 11.12 -17.50 -0.25
N SER A 284 11.09 -16.18 -0.02
CA SER A 284 9.98 -15.32 -0.44
C SER A 284 9.85 -15.26 -1.96
N SER A 285 8.64 -14.96 -2.43
CA SER A 285 8.33 -14.80 -3.86
C SER A 285 8.56 -16.04 -4.72
N THR A 286 8.66 -17.22 -4.09
CA THR A 286 8.75 -18.49 -4.80
C THR A 286 7.37 -19.14 -4.99
N PRO A 287 7.13 -19.87 -6.10
CA PRO A 287 5.89 -20.62 -6.28
C PRO A 287 5.67 -21.70 -5.21
N HIS A 288 6.76 -22.24 -4.66
CA HIS A 288 6.68 -23.19 -3.56
C HIS A 288 6.12 -22.56 -2.28
N LEU A 289 6.61 -21.37 -1.89
CA LEU A 289 6.04 -20.65 -0.74
C LEU A 289 4.59 -20.25 -1.01
N LEU A 290 4.26 -19.81 -2.22
CA LEU A 290 2.89 -19.43 -2.59
C LEU A 290 1.91 -20.60 -2.45
N ASP A 291 2.26 -21.75 -3.01
CA ASP A 291 1.46 -22.97 -2.93
C ASP A 291 1.26 -23.41 -1.48
N LEU A 292 2.34 -23.54 -0.71
CA LEU A 292 2.26 -23.90 0.71
C LEU A 292 1.47 -22.88 1.53
N TYR A 293 1.68 -21.58 1.29
CA TYR A 293 0.95 -20.54 2.00
C TYR A 293 -0.56 -20.70 1.77
N LEU A 294 -1.01 -20.71 0.52
CA LEU A 294 -2.44 -20.73 0.19
C LEU A 294 -3.11 -22.08 0.53
N ASN A 295 -2.39 -23.19 0.39
CA ASN A 295 -2.99 -24.53 0.46
C ASN A 295 -2.75 -25.26 1.80
N GLU A 296 -1.72 -24.88 2.56
CA GLU A 296 -1.35 -25.60 3.79
C GLU A 296 -1.46 -24.76 5.06
N THR A 297 -1.43 -23.43 4.97
CA THR A 297 -1.55 -22.55 6.14
C THR A 297 -3.00 -22.18 6.47
N PRO A 298 -3.38 -22.09 7.76
CA PRO A 298 -4.70 -21.61 8.15
C PRO A 298 -5.05 -20.22 7.61
N ILE A 299 -4.08 -19.29 7.63
CA ILE A 299 -4.28 -17.90 7.17
C ILE A 299 -4.38 -17.84 5.63
N GLY A 300 -3.51 -18.56 4.93
CA GLY A 300 -3.52 -18.58 3.47
C GLY A 300 -4.74 -19.29 2.88
N LYS A 301 -5.30 -20.31 3.55
CA LYS A 301 -6.60 -20.89 3.15
C LYS A 301 -7.74 -19.87 3.20
N GLY A 302 -7.82 -19.09 4.27
CA GLY A 302 -8.79 -17.99 4.38
C GLY A 302 -8.57 -16.94 3.28
N THR A 303 -7.31 -16.58 3.03
CA THR A 303 -6.93 -15.66 1.95
C THR A 303 -7.36 -16.20 0.58
N SER A 304 -7.11 -17.48 0.29
CA SER A 304 -7.46 -18.14 -0.97
C SER A 304 -8.97 -18.12 -1.23
N ILE A 305 -9.78 -18.35 -0.18
CA ILE A 305 -11.24 -18.23 -0.25
C ILE A 305 -11.65 -16.80 -0.61
N SER A 306 -11.13 -15.79 0.09
CA SER A 306 -11.41 -14.39 -0.22
C SER A 306 -11.01 -14.02 -1.65
N LEU A 307 -9.83 -14.40 -2.11
CA LEU A 307 -9.40 -14.15 -3.49
C LEU A 307 -10.37 -14.80 -4.50
N THR A 308 -10.80 -16.03 -4.26
CA THR A 308 -11.76 -16.74 -5.11
C THR A 308 -13.14 -16.06 -5.14
N GLU A 309 -13.63 -15.57 -4.00
CA GLU A 309 -14.90 -14.85 -3.91
C GLU A 309 -14.89 -13.57 -4.75
N PHE A 310 -13.77 -12.83 -4.72
CA PHE A 310 -13.54 -11.61 -5.47
C PHE A 310 -13.04 -11.81 -6.90
N GLN A 311 -12.92 -13.06 -7.36
CA GLN A 311 -12.35 -13.42 -8.67
C GLN A 311 -10.94 -12.85 -8.87
N MET A 312 -10.08 -13.03 -7.87
CA MET A 312 -8.67 -12.70 -7.92
C MET A 312 -7.82 -13.98 -7.82
N GLU A 313 -6.62 -13.91 -8.38
CA GLU A 313 -5.58 -14.92 -8.16
C GLU A 313 -4.33 -14.29 -7.56
N ALA A 314 -3.71 -15.02 -6.63
CA ALA A 314 -2.42 -14.64 -6.07
C ALA A 314 -1.29 -15.06 -7.02
N MET A 315 -0.37 -14.14 -7.23
CA MET A 315 0.73 -14.27 -8.16
C MET A 315 2.02 -14.66 -7.42
N TRP A 316 2.24 -14.09 -6.25
CA TRP A 316 3.39 -14.32 -5.38
C TRP A 316 3.03 -13.97 -3.93
N VAL A 317 3.81 -14.48 -2.99
CA VAL A 317 3.73 -14.11 -1.57
C VAL A 317 5.13 -13.86 -1.04
N GLN A 318 5.27 -12.80 -0.24
CA GLN A 318 6.48 -12.50 0.50
C GLN A 318 6.19 -12.59 1.99
N ARG A 319 7.07 -13.27 2.72
CA ARG A 319 7.06 -13.27 4.18
C ARG A 319 8.10 -12.27 4.67
N GLN A 320 7.69 -11.36 5.54
CA GLN A 320 8.58 -10.44 6.24
C GLN A 320 8.42 -10.63 7.74
N ILE A 321 9.52 -10.93 8.44
CA ILE A 321 9.52 -11.00 9.90
C ILE A 321 9.42 -9.58 10.45
N ASP A 322 8.60 -9.38 11.48
CA ASP A 322 8.49 -8.10 12.15
C ASP A 322 9.82 -7.78 12.87
N PRO A 323 10.46 -6.63 12.61
CA PRO A 323 11.78 -6.32 13.16
C PRO A 323 11.76 -6.02 14.67
N VAL A 324 10.57 -5.81 15.26
CA VAL A 324 10.39 -5.44 16.67
C VAL A 324 9.74 -6.57 17.46
N LEU A 325 8.82 -7.33 16.84
CA LEU A 325 7.97 -8.32 17.51
C LEU A 325 8.19 -9.72 16.95
N ASP A 326 9.33 -10.36 17.21
CA ASP A 326 9.54 -11.80 16.88
C ASP A 326 8.64 -12.71 17.78
N PRO A 327 7.92 -13.73 17.26
CA PRO A 327 7.94 -14.33 15.92
C PRO A 327 6.88 -13.84 14.93
N ILE A 328 6.33 -12.63 15.12
CA ILE A 328 5.31 -12.07 14.24
C ILE A 328 5.87 -11.92 12.83
N SER A 329 5.06 -12.26 11.83
CA SER A 329 5.38 -12.01 10.42
C SER A 329 4.23 -11.33 9.71
N HIS A 330 4.57 -10.61 8.64
CA HIS A 330 3.65 -10.03 7.69
C HIS A 330 3.75 -10.83 6.38
N PHE A 331 2.61 -11.11 5.76
CA PHE A 331 2.54 -11.78 4.46
C PHE A 331 1.94 -10.86 3.43
N THR A 332 2.74 -10.46 2.45
CA THR A 332 2.32 -9.59 1.36
C THR A 332 2.09 -10.44 0.12
N LEU A 333 0.88 -10.42 -0.42
CA LEU A 333 0.52 -11.12 -1.64
C LEU A 333 0.36 -10.12 -2.77
N GLY A 334 1.03 -10.37 -3.91
CA GLY A 334 0.65 -9.74 -5.17
C GLY A 334 -0.53 -10.47 -5.77
N VAL A 335 -1.58 -9.75 -6.11
CA VAL A 335 -2.83 -10.32 -6.62
C VAL A 335 -3.26 -9.60 -7.90
N LYS A 336 -4.05 -10.29 -8.73
CA LYS A 336 -4.70 -9.69 -9.89
C LYS A 336 -6.09 -10.30 -10.11
N PRO A 337 -7.03 -9.61 -10.75
CA PRO A 337 -8.30 -10.21 -11.14
C PRO A 337 -8.14 -11.29 -12.20
N ILE A 338 -9.02 -12.29 -12.12
CA ILE A 338 -9.18 -13.35 -13.10
C ILE A 338 -10.11 -12.79 -14.18
N ASN A 339 -9.52 -12.13 -15.17
CA ASN A 339 -10.25 -11.64 -16.33
C ASN A 339 -10.60 -12.82 -17.24
N HIS A 340 -11.89 -13.14 -17.35
CA HIS A 340 -12.39 -14.19 -18.26
C HIS A 340 -12.29 -13.84 -19.76
N PHE A 341 -11.53 -12.81 -20.14
CA PHE A 341 -11.23 -12.53 -21.54
C PHE A 341 -10.25 -13.60 -22.07
N LYS A 342 -10.79 -14.76 -22.42
CA LYS A 342 -10.20 -15.59 -23.46
C LYS A 342 -10.29 -14.79 -24.76
N LEU A 343 -9.13 -14.43 -25.31
CA LEU A 343 -8.97 -14.08 -26.72
C LEU A 343 -9.51 -15.22 -27.61
#